data_AF-A0A520J4K7-F1
#
_entry.id   AF-A0A520J4K7-F1
#
_cell.length_a   1.000
_cell.length_b   1.000
_cell.length_c   1.000
_cell.angle_alpha   90.00
_cell.angle_beta   90.00
_cell.angle_gamma   90.00
#
_symmetry.space_group_name_H-M   'P 1'
#
loop_
_entity.id
_entity.type
_entity.pdbx_description
1 polymer ?
#
loop_
_entity_poly.entity_id
_entity_poly.type
_entity_poly.pdbx_seq_one_letter_code
_entity_poly.pdbx_strand_id
1 'polypeptide(L)'
;MQQAGPGRYCDTCEKHIVDLTSKSDAELIRFFTKKKDNVCGRLLSDQLNRQLVSPPSKAGWQWLLPLAVGAIMFTPAQGNELRFVVEQRNQAEISPQASIEQTIIPSVPADTIRGRIVDNNTGEPLKDVKVRQAGFENVLALTDADGKFKLGITDGGVITPFTFELNGYSRAQLRLKDGMEVKLVTERRIILGGVSAISLTREPMYLIYAGKKSCTIDASRMKEIPPDWIEKLEVLKDAKATALYGSRAANGVILIEIKKAYAKKIDFSEKK
;
A
#
# COMPACT_ATOMS: atom_id res chain seq x y z
N MET A 1 40.18 0.06 12.36
CA MET A 1 39.18 -0.44 11.38
C MET A 1 39.40 -1.95 11.24
N GLN A 2 38.69 -2.80 12.01
CA GLN A 2 38.77 -4.25 11.80
C GLN A 2 38.19 -4.61 10.43
N GLN A 3 38.96 -5.36 9.63
CA GLN A 3 38.40 -6.10 8.51
C GLN A 3 37.66 -7.32 9.08
N ALA A 4 36.39 -7.47 8.73
CA ALA A 4 35.64 -8.68 9.09
C ALA A 4 36.25 -9.88 8.35
N GLY A 5 36.60 -10.94 9.11
CA GLY A 5 37.10 -12.19 8.55
C GLY A 5 36.08 -12.87 7.62
N PRO A 6 36.50 -13.88 6.84
CA PRO A 6 35.62 -14.56 5.90
C PRO A 6 34.40 -15.15 6.63
N GLY A 7 33.22 -14.64 6.30
CA GLY A 7 31.96 -15.09 6.88
C GLY A 7 31.67 -16.56 6.58
N ARG A 8 30.83 -17.18 7.41
CA ARG A 8 30.38 -18.58 7.22
C ARG A 8 29.89 -18.80 5.78
N TYR A 9 30.25 -19.92 5.17
CA TYR A 9 29.76 -20.27 3.84
C TYR A 9 28.34 -20.88 3.95
N CYS A 10 27.54 -20.73 2.89
CA CYS A 10 26.20 -21.31 2.79
C CYS A 10 26.18 -22.33 1.65
N ASP A 11 26.12 -23.60 1.99
CA ASP A 11 26.16 -24.71 1.03
C ASP A 11 24.92 -24.73 0.10
N THR A 12 23.77 -24.18 0.55
CA THR A 12 22.53 -24.13 -0.26
C THR A 12 22.60 -23.15 -1.44
N CYS A 13 23.45 -22.12 -1.36
CA CYS A 13 23.54 -21.09 -2.40
C CYS A 13 24.98 -20.79 -2.84
N GLU A 14 25.91 -21.64 -2.41
CA GLU A 14 27.35 -21.63 -2.74
C GLU A 14 28.03 -20.26 -2.57
N LYS A 15 27.67 -19.55 -1.49
CA LYS A 15 28.12 -18.17 -1.22
C LYS A 15 28.47 -17.95 0.26
N HIS A 16 29.41 -17.03 0.50
CA HIS A 16 29.65 -16.51 1.84
C HIS A 16 28.45 -15.71 2.36
N ILE A 17 28.04 -16.02 3.59
CA ILE A 17 26.98 -15.34 4.33
C ILE A 17 27.55 -14.02 4.86
N VAL A 18 26.95 -12.91 4.43
CA VAL A 18 27.22 -11.59 5.00
C VAL A 18 26.36 -11.40 6.24
N ASP A 19 26.95 -11.15 7.41
CA ASP A 19 26.17 -10.80 8.59
C ASP A 19 25.70 -9.34 8.52
N LEU A 20 24.38 -9.15 8.52
CA LEU A 20 23.70 -7.85 8.46
C LEU A 20 22.90 -7.57 9.74
N THR A 21 22.93 -8.47 10.72
CA THR A 21 22.10 -8.41 11.95
C THR A 21 22.34 -7.13 12.76
N SER A 22 23.55 -6.58 12.72
CA SER A 22 23.94 -5.35 13.42
C SER A 22 23.71 -4.04 12.64
N LYS A 23 23.14 -4.09 11.42
CA LYS A 23 22.98 -2.90 10.56
C LYS A 23 21.67 -2.16 10.81
N SER A 24 21.76 -0.84 10.85
CA SER A 24 20.60 0.06 10.79
C SER A 24 19.94 0.08 9.41
N ASP A 25 18.68 0.53 9.32
CA ASP A 25 17.92 0.67 8.07
C ASP A 25 18.69 1.48 7.01
N ALA A 26 19.32 2.59 7.41
CA ALA A 26 20.13 3.42 6.52
C ALA A 26 21.36 2.67 5.98
N GLU A 27 21.98 1.79 6.76
CA GLU A 27 23.11 0.98 6.33
C GLU A 27 22.69 -0.23 5.49
N LEU A 28 21.53 -0.83 5.79
CA LEU A 28 20.90 -1.87 4.98
C LEU A 28 20.57 -1.30 3.60
N ILE A 29 19.88 -0.16 3.53
CA ILE A 29 19.60 0.56 2.26
C ILE A 29 20.90 0.81 1.51
N ARG A 30 21.91 1.43 2.14
CA ARG A 30 23.22 1.69 1.50
C ARG A 30 23.89 0.42 0.98
N PHE A 31 23.84 -0.67 1.73
CA PHE A 31 24.40 -1.97 1.35
C PHE A 31 23.71 -2.51 0.09
N PHE A 32 22.38 -2.63 0.11
CA PHE A 32 21.61 -3.17 -1.01
C PHE A 32 21.56 -2.23 -2.24
N THR A 33 21.66 -0.91 -2.07
CA THR A 33 21.76 0.01 -3.23
C THR A 33 23.15 0.00 -3.88
N LYS A 34 24.20 -0.39 -3.16
CA LYS A 34 25.58 -0.44 -3.68
C LYS A 34 25.93 -1.80 -4.28
N LYS A 35 25.36 -2.88 -3.77
CA LYS A 35 25.55 -4.25 -4.30
C LYS A 35 24.61 -4.51 -5.48
N LYS A 36 25.17 -4.95 -6.61
CA LYS A 36 24.41 -5.33 -7.81
C LYS A 36 24.09 -6.82 -7.91
N ASP A 37 24.77 -7.64 -7.13
CA ASP A 37 24.70 -9.12 -7.21
C ASP A 37 23.82 -9.71 -6.10
N ASN A 38 23.27 -10.91 -6.34
CA ASN A 38 22.51 -11.67 -5.35
C ASN A 38 23.40 -12.11 -4.17
N VAL A 39 23.24 -11.45 -3.02
CA VAL A 39 23.96 -11.71 -1.76
C VAL A 39 23.22 -12.72 -0.89
N CYS A 40 23.94 -13.69 -0.31
CA CYS A 40 23.45 -14.46 0.84
C CYS A 40 23.78 -13.70 2.12
N GLY A 41 22.80 -13.47 2.99
CA GLY A 41 22.99 -12.65 4.18
C GLY A 41 22.14 -13.11 5.37
N ARG A 42 22.69 -12.92 6.57
CA ARG A 42 22.00 -13.18 7.83
C ARG A 42 21.35 -11.89 8.32
N LEU A 43 20.05 -11.95 8.55
CA LEU A 43 19.25 -10.88 9.15
C LEU A 43 18.53 -11.42 10.39
N LEU A 44 18.10 -10.52 11.26
CA LEU A 44 17.19 -10.83 12.37
C LEU A 44 15.74 -10.90 11.87
N SER A 45 14.85 -11.59 12.59
CA SER A 45 13.46 -11.79 12.16
C SER A 45 12.65 -10.49 12.12
N ASP A 46 12.92 -9.55 13.02
CA ASP A 46 12.36 -8.19 13.03
C ASP A 46 12.89 -7.33 11.88
N GLN A 47 14.07 -7.67 11.32
CA GLN A 47 14.60 -7.01 10.14
C GLN A 47 13.93 -7.46 8.82
N LEU A 48 13.18 -8.56 8.82
CA LEU A 48 12.51 -9.09 7.62
C LEU A 48 11.08 -8.55 7.47
N ASN A 49 10.58 -8.53 6.25
CA ASN A 49 9.21 -8.13 5.88
C ASN A 49 8.78 -6.71 6.33
N ARG A 50 9.70 -5.88 6.82
CA ARG A 50 9.47 -4.45 7.12
C ARG A 50 9.84 -3.54 5.95
N GLN A 51 9.24 -2.35 5.91
CA GLN A 51 9.68 -1.28 5.03
C GLN A 51 10.90 -0.59 5.66
N LEU A 52 12.04 -0.56 4.95
CA LEU A 52 13.20 0.22 5.38
C LEU A 52 12.92 1.71 5.15
N VAL A 53 12.98 2.51 6.20
CA VAL A 53 12.85 3.97 6.09
C VAL A 53 14.25 4.57 6.04
N SER A 54 14.60 5.27 4.96
CA SER A 54 15.75 6.16 4.97
C SER A 54 15.38 7.39 5.80
N PRO A 55 16.03 7.65 6.96
CA PRO A 55 15.85 8.93 7.63
C PRO A 55 16.27 10.05 6.66
N PRO A 56 15.59 11.22 6.66
CA PRO A 56 15.93 12.32 5.78
C PRO A 56 17.43 12.63 5.94
N SER A 57 18.14 12.74 4.81
CA SER A 57 19.54 13.12 4.83
C SER A 57 19.66 14.43 5.60
N LYS A 58 20.56 14.49 6.59
CA LYS A 58 20.75 15.70 7.40
C LYS A 58 21.24 16.82 6.47
N ALA A 59 20.30 17.62 5.95
CA ALA A 59 20.58 18.93 5.40
C ALA A 59 21.36 19.71 6.47
N GLY A 60 22.42 20.41 6.07
CA GLY A 60 23.48 20.88 6.97
C GLY A 60 23.02 21.88 8.04
N TRP A 61 22.44 21.37 9.12
CA TRP A 61 21.88 22.15 10.22
C TRP A 61 22.97 22.61 11.21
N GLN A 62 24.05 23.17 10.66
CA GLN A 62 25.16 23.78 11.41
C GLN A 62 24.99 25.32 11.51
N TRP A 63 23.97 25.90 10.85
CA TRP A 63 23.85 27.34 10.60
C TRP A 63 22.57 28.00 11.17
N LEU A 64 21.76 27.29 11.97
CA LEU A 64 20.56 27.86 12.63
C LEU A 64 20.45 27.40 14.09
N LEU A 65 21.26 28.03 14.94
CA LEU A 65 21.02 28.18 16.37
C LEU A 65 20.89 29.69 16.68
N PRO A 66 19.67 30.25 16.74
CA PRO A 66 19.45 31.48 17.50
C PRO A 66 19.44 31.14 18.99
N LEU A 67 20.26 31.85 19.77
CA LEU A 67 20.19 31.80 21.24
C LEU A 67 18.86 32.38 21.70
N ALA A 68 18.00 31.56 22.30
CA ALA A 68 16.77 32.00 22.95
C ALA A 68 16.72 31.45 24.38
N VAL A 69 17.22 32.26 25.33
CA VAL A 69 17.19 31.97 26.76
C VAL A 69 15.80 32.22 27.31
N GLY A 70 15.25 31.22 28.01
CA GLY A 70 14.30 31.32 29.12
C GLY A 70 13.12 32.31 29.06
N ALA A 71 11.91 31.76 28.88
CA ALA A 71 10.69 32.26 29.55
C ALA A 71 9.59 31.18 29.54
N ILE A 72 9.52 30.34 30.60
CA ILE A 72 8.36 29.47 30.84
C ILE A 72 7.35 30.29 31.65
N MET A 73 6.36 30.88 30.96
CA MET A 73 5.17 31.44 31.57
C MET A 73 4.05 30.40 31.54
N PHE A 74 3.68 29.87 32.71
CA PHE A 74 2.49 29.03 32.84
C PHE A 74 1.23 29.91 32.74
N THR A 75 0.30 29.55 31.86
CA THR A 75 -1.09 30.03 31.90
C THR A 75 -2.03 28.83 32.14
N PRO A 76 -3.03 28.94 33.03
CA PRO A 76 -4.03 27.91 33.18
C PRO A 76 -5.05 28.00 32.04
N ALA A 77 -5.14 26.95 31.22
CA ALA A 77 -6.20 26.82 30.23
C ALA A 77 -7.53 26.52 30.94
N GLN A 78 -8.49 27.45 30.88
CA GLN A 78 -9.87 27.14 31.25
C GLN A 78 -10.50 26.25 30.17
N GLY A 79 -10.96 25.07 30.56
CA GLY A 79 -11.68 24.17 29.67
C GLY A 79 -13.07 24.72 29.35
N ASN A 80 -13.34 24.98 28.07
CA ASN A 80 -14.68 25.30 27.61
C ASN A 80 -15.39 24.00 27.21
N GLU A 81 -16.48 23.63 27.89
CA GLU A 81 -17.20 22.40 27.58
C GLU A 81 -17.96 22.51 26.25
N LEU A 82 -17.67 21.58 25.33
CA LEU A 82 -18.40 21.46 24.07
C LEU A 82 -19.81 20.91 24.33
N ARG A 83 -20.80 21.79 24.38
CA ARG A 83 -22.20 21.40 24.28
C ARG A 83 -22.48 20.89 22.86
N PHE A 84 -22.84 19.62 22.75
CA PHE A 84 -23.36 19.05 21.51
C PHE A 84 -24.75 19.64 21.22
N VAL A 85 -24.86 20.41 20.14
CA VAL A 85 -26.16 20.76 19.55
C VAL A 85 -26.61 19.56 18.71
N VAL A 86 -27.61 18.84 19.19
CA VAL A 86 -28.28 17.78 18.43
C VAL A 86 -29.34 18.44 17.55
N GLU A 87 -28.96 18.78 16.33
CA GLU A 87 -29.89 19.28 15.31
C GLU A 87 -30.86 18.15 14.93
N GLN A 88 -32.15 18.30 15.27
CA GLN A 88 -33.15 17.28 14.98
C GLN A 88 -33.45 17.22 13.48
N ARG A 89 -32.93 16.18 12.82
CA ARG A 89 -33.28 15.87 11.43
C ARG A 89 -34.68 15.27 11.33
N ASN A 90 -35.71 16.12 11.33
CA ASN A 90 -37.07 15.70 11.04
C ASN A 90 -37.21 15.16 9.60
N GLN A 91 -37.91 14.05 9.47
CA GLN A 91 -38.26 13.40 8.20
C GLN A 91 -39.40 14.16 7.48
N ALA A 92 -39.31 14.27 6.15
CA ALA A 92 -40.41 14.65 5.29
C ALA A 92 -40.29 14.01 3.89
N GLU A 93 -41.45 13.71 3.31
CA GLU A 93 -41.69 12.98 2.05
C GLU A 93 -43.02 13.57 1.45
N ILE A 94 -43.47 13.40 0.20
CA ILE A 94 -43.34 12.29 -0.76
C ILE A 94 -43.15 12.81 -2.21
N SER A 95 -42.00 12.47 -2.84
CA SER A 95 -41.93 12.16 -4.29
C SER A 95 -42.16 13.33 -5.30
N PRO A 96 -42.37 13.14 -6.63
CA PRO A 96 -41.38 13.64 -7.60
C PRO A 96 -41.95 14.42 -8.80
N GLN A 97 -41.33 15.53 -9.21
CA GLN A 97 -41.62 16.14 -10.51
C GLN A 97 -40.35 16.47 -11.29
N ALA A 98 -40.28 15.89 -12.49
CA ALA A 98 -39.25 16.17 -13.46
C ALA A 98 -39.60 17.43 -14.24
N SER A 99 -38.72 18.43 -14.18
CA SER A 99 -38.62 19.50 -15.17
C SER A 99 -37.16 19.53 -15.63
N ILE A 100 -36.89 19.04 -16.84
CA ILE A 100 -35.58 19.20 -17.47
C ILE A 100 -35.55 20.61 -18.07
N GLU A 101 -35.30 21.60 -17.23
CA GLU A 101 -35.02 22.96 -17.68
C GLU A 101 -33.60 22.97 -18.30
N GLN A 102 -33.51 23.08 -19.63
CA GLN A 102 -32.23 23.17 -20.33
C GLN A 102 -31.60 24.55 -20.16
N THR A 103 -31.04 24.83 -18.98
CA THR A 103 -30.29 26.06 -18.75
C THR A 103 -28.92 25.98 -19.39
N ILE A 104 -28.86 26.52 -20.62
CA ILE A 104 -27.78 27.29 -21.24
C ILE A 104 -26.38 27.02 -20.66
N ILE A 105 -25.49 26.41 -21.46
CA ILE A 105 -24.06 26.27 -21.17
C ILE A 105 -23.45 27.67 -20.99
N PRO A 106 -22.98 28.07 -19.79
CA PRO A 106 -22.09 29.20 -19.69
C PRO A 106 -20.71 28.72 -20.14
N SER A 107 -20.20 29.26 -21.25
CA SER A 107 -18.80 29.09 -21.63
C SER A 107 -17.92 29.93 -20.69
N VAL A 108 -17.81 29.49 -19.44
CA VAL A 108 -16.87 30.05 -18.48
C VAL A 108 -15.45 29.85 -19.05
N PRO A 109 -14.61 30.89 -19.09
CA PRO A 109 -13.20 30.70 -19.39
C PRO A 109 -12.61 29.86 -18.24
N ALA A 110 -12.51 28.55 -18.45
CA ALA A 110 -11.99 27.65 -17.43
C ALA A 110 -10.52 28.00 -17.17
N ASP A 111 -10.22 28.49 -15.97
CA ASP A 111 -8.86 28.76 -15.54
C ASP A 111 -8.11 27.41 -15.53
N THR A 112 -7.35 27.22 -16.61
CA THR A 112 -6.82 25.91 -16.98
C THR A 112 -5.39 25.82 -16.48
N ILE A 113 -5.21 25.19 -15.32
CA ILE A 113 -3.87 24.89 -14.82
C ILE A 113 -3.24 23.83 -15.71
N ARG A 114 -2.07 24.17 -16.26
CA ARG A 114 -1.18 23.24 -16.95
C ARG A 114 0.04 22.99 -16.08
N GLY A 115 0.63 21.82 -16.23
CA GLY A 115 1.91 21.51 -15.59
C GLY A 115 2.55 20.28 -16.21
N ARG A 116 3.74 19.95 -15.72
CA ARG A 116 4.51 18.78 -16.13
C ARG A 116 4.97 17.99 -14.92
N ILE A 117 5.00 16.66 -15.02
CA ILE A 117 5.43 15.77 -13.94
C ILE A 117 6.63 14.96 -14.42
N VAL A 118 7.69 14.95 -13.61
CA VAL A 118 8.96 14.29 -13.91
C VAL A 118 9.47 13.46 -12.72
N ASP A 119 10.31 12.46 -12.99
CA ASP A 119 11.08 11.75 -11.97
C ASP A 119 12.11 12.71 -11.33
N ASN A 120 12.20 12.71 -10.01
CA ASN A 120 13.10 13.60 -9.27
C ASN A 120 14.61 13.30 -9.47
N ASN A 121 14.96 12.07 -9.82
CA ASN A 121 16.33 11.58 -10.01
C ASN A 121 16.77 11.58 -11.49
N THR A 122 15.92 11.10 -12.40
CA THR A 122 16.26 11.01 -13.84
C THR A 122 15.84 12.25 -14.62
N GLY A 123 14.86 13.02 -14.14
CA GLY A 123 14.25 14.14 -14.87
C GLY A 123 13.36 13.71 -16.03
N GLU A 124 13.11 12.41 -16.18
CA GLU A 124 12.27 11.86 -17.26
C GLU A 124 10.80 12.20 -17.03
N PRO A 125 10.02 12.46 -18.10
CA PRO A 125 8.59 12.71 -18.00
C PRO A 125 7.82 11.48 -17.52
N LEU A 126 6.86 11.69 -16.62
CA LEU A 126 6.04 10.62 -16.04
C LEU A 126 4.65 10.61 -16.66
N LYS A 127 4.37 9.57 -17.46
CA LYS A 127 3.07 9.28 -18.08
C LYS A 127 2.10 8.60 -17.09
N ASP A 128 0.79 8.74 -17.33
CA ASP A 128 -0.30 8.07 -16.60
C ASP A 128 -0.36 8.39 -15.09
N VAL A 129 0.27 9.49 -14.64
CA VAL A 129 0.17 9.99 -13.26
C VAL A 129 -1.25 10.47 -13.00
N LYS A 130 -1.88 9.95 -11.95
CA LYS A 130 -3.22 10.36 -11.53
C LYS A 130 -3.14 11.68 -10.79
N VAL A 131 -3.86 12.69 -11.27
CA VAL A 131 -4.02 13.98 -10.59
C VAL A 131 -5.43 14.06 -9.99
N ARG A 132 -5.51 14.30 -8.68
CA ARG A 132 -6.74 14.36 -7.91
C ARG A 132 -6.77 15.62 -7.04
N GLN A 133 -7.94 16.15 -6.72
CA GLN A 133 -8.07 17.16 -5.66
C GLN A 133 -8.13 16.46 -4.29
N ALA A 134 -7.38 16.93 -3.29
CA ALA A 134 -7.39 16.29 -1.98
C ALA A 134 -8.78 16.35 -1.33
N GLY A 135 -9.24 15.20 -0.83
CA GLY A 135 -10.60 14.99 -0.33
C GLY A 135 -11.57 14.38 -1.36
N PHE A 136 -11.18 14.27 -2.63
CA PHE A 136 -12.01 13.68 -3.69
C PHE A 136 -11.37 12.45 -4.32
N GLU A 137 -12.18 11.42 -4.58
CA GLU A 137 -11.76 10.18 -5.25
C GLU A 137 -11.71 10.30 -6.79
N ASN A 138 -12.26 11.36 -7.36
CA ASN A 138 -12.31 11.53 -8.81
C ASN A 138 -10.92 11.92 -9.36
N VAL A 139 -10.46 11.19 -10.37
CA VAL A 139 -9.27 11.57 -11.15
C VAL A 139 -9.67 12.72 -12.08
N LEU A 140 -9.00 13.85 -11.93
CA LEU A 140 -9.29 15.08 -12.67
C LEU A 140 -8.44 15.21 -13.93
N ALA A 141 -7.22 14.65 -13.92
CA ALA A 141 -6.37 14.50 -15.10
C ALA A 141 -5.45 13.29 -14.99
N LEU A 142 -4.97 12.85 -16.16
CA LEU A 142 -3.83 11.94 -16.32
C LEU A 142 -2.74 12.68 -17.09
N THR A 143 -1.47 12.36 -16.83
CA THR A 143 -0.36 12.90 -17.64
C THR A 143 -0.17 12.15 -18.96
N ASP A 144 0.17 12.90 -20.00
CA ASP A 144 0.54 12.37 -21.31
C ASP A 144 1.98 11.80 -21.34
N ALA A 145 2.43 11.36 -22.52
CA ALA A 145 3.77 10.80 -22.72
C ALA A 145 4.92 11.81 -22.47
N ASP A 146 4.64 13.12 -22.54
CA ASP A 146 5.60 14.18 -22.20
C ASP A 146 5.53 14.57 -20.70
N GLY A 147 4.71 13.87 -19.92
CA GLY A 147 4.44 14.13 -18.52
C GLY A 147 3.53 15.34 -18.28
N LYS A 148 2.89 15.89 -19.32
CA LYS A 148 2.08 17.12 -19.22
C LYS A 148 0.64 16.77 -18.79
N PHE A 149 0.03 17.66 -18.03
CA PHE A 149 -1.39 17.59 -17.67
C PHE A 149 -2.08 18.94 -17.86
N LYS A 150 -3.41 18.91 -17.95
CA LYS A 150 -4.30 20.08 -17.99
C LYS A 150 -5.48 19.83 -17.07
N LEU A 151 -5.84 20.82 -16.26
CA LEU A 151 -6.95 20.78 -15.30
C LEU A 151 -7.77 22.05 -15.47
N GLY A 152 -9.07 21.93 -15.76
CA GLY A 152 -9.99 23.05 -15.59
C GLY A 152 -10.31 23.21 -14.10
N ILE A 153 -10.11 24.40 -13.55
CA ILE A 153 -10.64 24.75 -12.23
C ILE A 153 -12.02 25.39 -12.43
N THR A 154 -13.02 24.87 -11.72
CA THR A 154 -14.29 25.56 -11.52
C THR A 154 -14.11 26.50 -10.34
N ASP A 155 -14.11 27.81 -10.58
CA ASP A 155 -13.96 28.79 -9.51
C ASP A 155 -15.09 28.69 -8.49
N GLY A 156 -14.71 28.65 -7.20
CA GLY A 156 -15.67 28.66 -6.08
C GLY A 156 -15.57 27.49 -5.10
N GLY A 157 -14.40 27.25 -4.49
CA GLY A 157 -14.36 26.40 -3.29
C GLY A 157 -12.99 25.84 -2.91
N VAL A 158 -12.38 26.43 -1.88
CA VAL A 158 -11.25 25.92 -1.07
C VAL A 158 -9.97 25.56 -1.86
N ILE A 159 -8.85 26.21 -1.51
CA ILE A 159 -7.50 25.90 -2.02
C ILE A 159 -6.95 24.61 -1.38
N THR A 160 -7.62 23.49 -1.65
CA THR A 160 -7.15 22.14 -1.31
C THR A 160 -5.94 21.79 -2.18
N PRO A 161 -4.94 21.08 -1.64
CA PRO A 161 -3.81 20.62 -2.45
C PRO A 161 -4.26 19.56 -3.45
N PHE A 162 -3.58 19.49 -4.58
CA PHE A 162 -3.72 18.39 -5.53
C PHE A 162 -2.81 17.24 -5.13
N THR A 163 -3.34 16.02 -5.20
CA THR A 163 -2.62 14.77 -4.95
C THR A 163 -2.18 14.16 -6.27
N PHE A 164 -0.91 13.80 -6.36
CA PHE A 164 -0.28 13.14 -7.50
C PHE A 164 0.09 11.71 -7.10
N GLU A 165 -0.38 10.73 -7.87
CA GLU A 165 -0.16 9.32 -7.58
C GLU A 165 0.21 8.53 -8.84
N LEU A 166 1.35 7.83 -8.76
CA LEU A 166 1.83 6.89 -9.75
C LEU A 166 2.45 5.68 -9.03
N ASN A 167 2.21 4.48 -9.54
CA ASN A 167 2.75 3.25 -8.95
C ASN A 167 4.28 3.30 -8.92
N GLY A 168 4.89 3.03 -7.77
CA GLY A 168 6.34 3.10 -7.59
C GLY A 168 6.89 4.49 -7.22
N TYR A 169 6.02 5.47 -6.97
CA TYR A 169 6.39 6.83 -6.55
C TYR A 169 5.70 7.24 -5.25
N SER A 170 6.35 8.09 -4.46
CA SER A 170 5.75 8.68 -3.27
C SER A 170 4.64 9.65 -3.67
N ARG A 171 3.47 9.49 -3.04
CA ARG A 171 2.33 10.40 -3.21
C ARG A 171 2.74 11.83 -2.84
N ALA A 172 2.69 12.74 -3.80
CA ALA A 172 2.92 14.17 -3.56
C ALA A 172 1.59 14.90 -3.35
N GLN A 173 1.56 15.89 -2.44
CA GLN A 173 0.43 16.80 -2.27
C GLN A 173 0.93 18.24 -2.37
N LEU A 174 0.49 18.96 -3.41
CA LEU A 174 0.98 20.30 -3.75
C LEU A 174 -0.16 21.24 -4.12
N ARG A 175 -0.05 22.52 -3.79
CA ARG A 175 -0.92 23.56 -4.34
C ARG A 175 -0.39 23.93 -5.73
N LEU A 176 -1.24 23.78 -6.74
CA LEU A 176 -0.86 24.00 -8.13
C LEU A 176 -0.78 25.49 -8.49
N LYS A 177 0.04 25.76 -9.51
CA LYS A 177 0.11 27.02 -10.27
C LYS A 177 0.26 26.65 -11.74
N ASP A 178 -0.22 27.49 -12.66
CA ASP A 178 -0.02 27.24 -14.09
C ASP A 178 1.48 27.23 -14.45
N GLY A 179 1.86 26.31 -15.33
CA GLY A 179 3.26 26.10 -15.75
C GLY A 179 4.15 25.37 -14.73
N MET A 180 3.63 24.83 -13.62
CA MET A 180 4.44 24.17 -12.59
C MET A 180 5.03 22.83 -13.06
N GLU A 181 6.31 22.59 -12.74
CA GLU A 181 6.94 21.26 -12.78
C GLU A 181 6.83 20.58 -11.41
N VAL A 182 6.26 19.38 -11.37
CA VAL A 182 6.12 18.53 -10.18
C VAL A 182 7.13 17.39 -10.27
N LYS A 183 7.94 17.22 -9.22
CA LYS A 183 8.94 16.14 -9.14
C LYS A 183 8.44 15.05 -8.23
N LEU A 184 8.25 13.84 -8.76
CA LEU A 184 7.89 12.67 -7.96
C LEU A 184 9.15 11.89 -7.57
N VAL A 185 9.23 11.48 -6.31
CA VAL A 185 10.34 10.67 -5.79
C VAL A 185 9.96 9.20 -5.91
N THR A 186 10.82 8.38 -6.53
CA THR A 186 10.65 6.92 -6.60
C THR A 186 10.56 6.29 -5.20
N GLU A 187 9.49 5.57 -4.89
CA GLU A 187 9.41 4.70 -3.72
C GLU A 187 10.25 3.43 -3.96
N ARG A 188 11.51 3.47 -3.52
CA ARG A 188 12.34 2.27 -3.46
C ARG A 188 11.92 1.38 -2.29
N ARG A 189 10.82 0.64 -2.46
CA ARG A 189 10.40 -0.40 -1.50
C ARG A 189 11.36 -1.59 -1.53
N ILE A 190 12.46 -1.46 -0.79
CA ILE A 190 13.36 -2.57 -0.48
C ILE A 190 12.71 -3.39 0.65
N ILE A 191 11.98 -4.44 0.28
CA ILE A 191 11.52 -5.46 1.24
C ILE A 191 12.66 -6.44 1.46
N LEU A 192 13.13 -6.55 2.71
CA LEU A 192 14.13 -7.55 3.07
C LEU A 192 13.44 -8.87 3.37
N GLY A 193 13.79 -9.90 2.60
CA GLY A 193 13.01 -11.12 2.50
C GLY A 193 11.99 -11.00 1.36
N GLY A 194 12.30 -11.62 0.22
CA GLY A 194 11.26 -11.99 -0.74
C GLY A 194 10.37 -13.04 -0.10
N VAL A 195 9.07 -12.98 -0.39
CA VAL A 195 8.08 -13.91 0.19
C VAL A 195 8.31 -15.36 -0.26
N SER A 196 8.95 -16.15 0.60
CA SER A 196 8.50 -17.52 0.83
C SER A 196 7.30 -17.45 1.77
N ALA A 197 6.12 -17.87 1.31
CA ALA A 197 4.86 -17.62 1.99
C ALA A 197 4.73 -18.36 3.34
N ILE A 198 5.16 -17.71 4.42
CA ILE A 198 4.91 -18.13 5.81
C ILE A 198 4.62 -16.87 6.65
N SER A 199 3.62 -16.96 7.53
CA SER A 199 3.12 -15.86 8.39
C SER A 199 2.26 -14.81 7.68
N LEU A 200 1.18 -15.27 7.05
CA LEU A 200 -0.09 -14.57 7.25
C LEU A 200 -0.42 -14.71 8.75
N THR A 201 -0.55 -13.61 9.49
CA THR A 201 -1.04 -13.61 10.90
C THR A 201 -2.52 -14.01 11.03
N ARG A 202 -3.08 -14.60 9.98
CA ARG A 202 -4.46 -15.04 9.77
C ARG A 202 -4.42 -16.20 8.78
N GLU A 203 -4.27 -17.42 9.28
CA GLU A 203 -4.32 -18.61 8.42
C GLU A 203 -5.75 -18.77 7.86
N PRO A 204 -5.91 -18.89 6.53
CA PRO A 204 -7.22 -19.15 5.93
C PRO A 204 -7.61 -20.62 6.15
N MET A 205 -8.92 -20.90 6.14
CA MET A 205 -9.39 -22.28 6.17
C MET A 205 -9.27 -22.92 4.79
N TYR A 206 -8.62 -24.09 4.68
CA TYR A 206 -8.52 -24.84 3.43
C TYR A 206 -9.61 -25.92 3.39
N LEU A 207 -10.47 -25.87 2.38
CA LEU A 207 -11.55 -26.84 2.16
C LEU A 207 -11.30 -27.62 0.86
N ILE A 208 -11.06 -28.92 0.98
CA ILE A 208 -10.96 -29.81 -0.17
C ILE A 208 -12.34 -30.38 -0.46
N TYR A 209 -12.72 -30.49 -1.73
CA TYR A 209 -13.90 -31.27 -2.12
C TYR A 209 -13.71 -32.05 -3.43
N ALA A 210 -14.46 -33.15 -3.53
CA ALA A 210 -14.56 -33.99 -4.73
C ALA A 210 -16.01 -34.46 -4.89
N GLY A 211 -16.78 -33.77 -5.73
CA GLY A 211 -18.22 -34.01 -5.86
C GLY A 211 -18.96 -33.80 -4.54
N LYS A 212 -19.49 -34.88 -3.95
CA LYS A 212 -20.25 -34.84 -2.67
C LYS A 212 -19.38 -35.04 -1.41
N LYS A 213 -18.07 -35.27 -1.54
CA LYS A 213 -17.15 -35.42 -0.41
C LYS A 213 -16.42 -34.10 -0.17
N SER A 214 -16.27 -33.70 1.10
CA SER A 214 -15.45 -32.54 1.48
C SER A 214 -14.86 -32.73 2.88
N CYS A 215 -13.66 -32.17 3.09
CA CYS A 215 -13.00 -32.11 4.39
C CYS A 215 -12.19 -30.81 4.51
N THR A 216 -12.02 -30.34 5.74
CA THR A 216 -11.14 -29.21 6.05
C THR A 216 -9.74 -29.76 6.34
N ILE A 217 -8.69 -29.10 5.82
CA ILE A 217 -7.31 -29.45 6.13
C ILE A 217 -6.51 -28.28 6.70
N ASP A 218 -5.50 -28.60 7.49
CA ASP A 218 -4.50 -27.64 7.94
C ASP A 218 -3.46 -27.37 6.84
N ALA A 219 -2.79 -26.21 6.91
CA ALA A 219 -1.76 -25.80 5.96
C ALA A 219 -0.61 -26.84 5.80
N SER A 220 -0.33 -27.62 6.84
CA SER A 220 0.65 -28.71 6.82
C SER A 220 0.30 -29.80 5.77
N ARG A 221 -0.98 -30.16 5.66
CA ARG A 221 -1.48 -31.21 4.75
C ARG A 221 -1.66 -30.72 3.32
N MET A 222 -1.61 -29.40 3.09
CA MET A 222 -1.61 -28.84 1.73
C MET A 222 -0.39 -29.33 0.90
N LYS A 223 0.69 -29.76 1.57
CA LYS A 223 1.86 -30.38 0.91
C LYS A 223 1.59 -31.80 0.38
N GLU A 224 0.53 -32.47 0.85
CA GLU A 224 0.17 -33.84 0.46
C GLU A 224 -0.64 -33.89 -0.84
N ILE A 225 -1.01 -32.75 -1.42
CA ILE A 225 -1.85 -32.63 -2.62
C ILE A 225 -1.00 -32.09 -3.79
N PRO A 226 -0.58 -32.96 -4.73
CA PRO A 226 0.06 -32.53 -5.96
C PRO A 226 -0.82 -31.55 -6.76
N PRO A 227 -0.24 -30.49 -7.38
CA PRO A 227 -0.98 -29.56 -8.22
C PRO A 227 -1.80 -30.24 -9.32
N ASP A 228 -1.28 -31.33 -9.90
CA ASP A 228 -1.94 -32.11 -10.95
C ASP A 228 -3.28 -32.72 -10.52
N TRP A 229 -3.53 -32.87 -9.22
CA TRP A 229 -4.80 -33.41 -8.71
C TRP A 229 -5.89 -32.35 -8.65
N ILE A 230 -5.53 -31.06 -8.66
CA ILE A 230 -6.47 -29.94 -8.56
C ILE A 230 -7.21 -29.77 -9.89
N GLU A 231 -8.52 -29.64 -9.81
CA GLU A 231 -9.44 -29.35 -10.93
C GLU A 231 -9.81 -27.86 -10.96
N LYS A 232 -10.05 -27.27 -9.78
CA LYS A 232 -10.41 -25.85 -9.60
C LYS A 232 -9.94 -25.34 -8.24
N LEU A 233 -9.51 -24.08 -8.19
CA LEU A 233 -9.23 -23.36 -6.94
C LEU A 233 -10.11 -22.11 -6.89
N GLU A 234 -10.83 -21.90 -5.79
CA GLU A 234 -11.67 -20.71 -5.56
C GLU A 234 -11.34 -20.10 -4.19
N VAL A 235 -11.26 -18.76 -4.12
CA VAL A 235 -10.94 -18.04 -2.88
C VAL A 235 -12.15 -17.21 -2.45
N LEU A 236 -12.73 -17.54 -1.30
CA LEU A 236 -13.77 -16.74 -0.66
C LEU A 236 -13.13 -15.81 0.36
N LYS A 237 -13.45 -14.52 0.26
CA LYS A 237 -12.95 -13.48 1.15
C LYS A 237 -14.02 -13.01 2.12
N ASP A 238 -13.57 -12.58 3.29
CA ASP A 238 -14.32 -11.76 4.25
C ASP A 238 -15.73 -12.29 4.58
N ALA A 239 -16.76 -11.48 4.31
CA ALA A 239 -18.14 -11.78 4.66
C ALA A 239 -18.71 -13.02 3.92
N LYS A 240 -18.36 -13.25 2.65
CA LYS A 240 -18.87 -14.40 1.88
C LYS A 240 -18.34 -15.73 2.43
N ALA A 241 -17.10 -15.75 2.89
CA ALA A 241 -16.50 -16.90 3.54
C ALA A 241 -17.19 -17.21 4.88
N THR A 242 -17.34 -16.19 5.73
CA THR A 242 -17.97 -16.31 7.06
C THR A 242 -19.44 -16.72 6.97
N ALA A 243 -20.19 -16.21 5.98
CA ALA A 243 -21.60 -16.54 5.78
C ALA A 243 -21.85 -18.02 5.40
N LEU A 244 -20.88 -18.67 4.74
CA LEU A 244 -21.01 -20.06 4.28
C LEU A 244 -20.37 -21.08 5.23
N TYR A 245 -19.32 -20.68 5.96
CA TYR A 245 -18.47 -21.58 6.75
C TYR A 245 -18.28 -21.16 8.22
N GLY A 246 -18.99 -20.12 8.68
CA GLY A 246 -19.01 -19.67 10.06
C GLY A 246 -17.74 -18.97 10.53
N SER A 247 -17.57 -18.83 11.85
CA SER A 247 -16.48 -18.07 12.47
C SER A 247 -15.07 -18.59 12.15
N ARG A 248 -14.93 -19.90 11.88
CA ARG A 248 -13.66 -20.52 11.44
C ARG A 248 -13.16 -19.95 10.09
N ALA A 249 -14.06 -19.38 9.30
CA ALA A 249 -13.77 -18.77 8.01
C ALA A 249 -13.57 -17.24 8.06
N ALA A 250 -13.42 -16.64 9.25
CA ALA A 250 -13.18 -15.20 9.41
C ALA A 250 -11.91 -14.68 8.70
N ASN A 251 -10.93 -15.57 8.46
CA ASN A 251 -9.70 -15.28 7.72
C ASN A 251 -9.82 -15.56 6.20
N GLY A 252 -11.01 -15.93 5.72
CA GLY A 252 -11.24 -16.41 4.34
C GLY A 252 -11.16 -17.93 4.21
N VAL A 253 -11.63 -18.44 3.06
CA VAL A 253 -11.62 -19.87 2.72
C VAL A 253 -11.00 -20.06 1.35
N ILE A 254 -10.08 -21.02 1.25
CA ILE A 254 -9.54 -21.51 -0.03
C ILE A 254 -10.21 -22.85 -0.32
N LEU A 255 -11.07 -22.88 -1.32
CA LEU A 255 -11.70 -24.10 -1.82
C LEU A 255 -10.83 -24.74 -2.90
N ILE A 256 -10.62 -26.04 -2.78
CA ILE A 256 -9.79 -26.84 -3.66
C ILE A 256 -10.64 -28.01 -4.15
N GLU A 257 -11.10 -27.93 -5.40
CA GLU A 257 -11.72 -29.05 -6.08
C GLU A 257 -10.63 -29.98 -6.60
N ILE A 258 -10.71 -31.26 -6.28
CA ILE A 258 -9.80 -32.28 -6.81
C ILE A 258 -10.51 -33.16 -7.83
N LYS A 259 -9.76 -33.56 -8.87
CA LYS A 259 -10.23 -34.46 -9.92
C LYS A 259 -10.72 -35.76 -9.30
N LYS A 260 -11.90 -36.20 -9.70
CA LYS A 260 -12.59 -37.40 -9.15
C LYS A 260 -11.71 -38.66 -9.10
N ALA A 261 -10.75 -38.79 -10.04
CA ALA A 261 -9.77 -39.89 -10.07
C ALA A 261 -8.88 -39.97 -8.80
N TYR A 262 -8.59 -38.83 -8.16
CA TYR A 262 -7.74 -38.75 -6.96
C TYR A 262 -8.53 -38.69 -5.66
N ALA A 263 -9.87 -38.64 -5.71
CA ALA A 263 -10.74 -38.60 -4.53
C ALA A 263 -10.70 -39.87 -3.64
N LYS A 264 -9.98 -40.92 -4.05
CA LYS A 264 -9.67 -42.10 -3.22
C LYS A 264 -8.34 -41.97 -2.46
N LYS A 265 -7.50 -40.99 -2.80
CA LYS A 265 -6.18 -40.75 -2.19
C LYS A 265 -6.21 -39.73 -1.05
N ILE A 266 -7.32 -39.03 -0.88
CA ILE A 266 -7.56 -38.09 0.23
C ILE A 266 -8.56 -38.72 1.18
N ASP A 267 -8.23 -38.73 2.47
CA ASP A 267 -9.19 -39.11 3.50
C ASP A 267 -10.15 -37.94 3.78
N PHE A 268 -11.44 -38.23 3.63
CA PHE A 268 -12.55 -37.32 3.86
C PHE A 268 -13.33 -37.68 5.15
N SER A 269 -12.80 -38.58 5.98
CA SER A 269 -13.46 -39.03 7.22
C SER A 269 -13.38 -38.01 8.36
N GLU A 270 -12.37 -37.12 8.34
CA GLU A 270 -12.24 -36.04 9.32
C GLU A 270 -13.32 -34.97 9.15
N LYS A 271 -14.37 -35.08 9.97
CA LYS A 271 -15.25 -33.98 10.34
C LYS A 271 -14.87 -33.43 11.72
N LYS A 272 -14.70 -32.11 11.82
CA LYS A 272 -14.40 -31.37 13.05
C LYS A 272 -15.10 -30.02 13.04
#